data_AF-A0A4Q9FCV7-F1
#
_entry.id   AF-A0A4Q9FCV7-F1
#
_cell.length_a   1.000
_cell.length_b   1.000
_cell.length_c   1.000
_cell.angle_alpha   90.00
_cell.angle_beta   90.00
_cell.angle_gamma   90.00
#
_symmetry.space_group_name_H-M   'P 1'
#
loop_
_entity.id
_entity.type
_entity.pdbx_description
1 polymer ?
#
loop_
_entity_poly.entity_id
_entity_poly.type
_entity_poly.pdbx_seq_one_letter_code
_entity_poly.pdbx_strand_id
1 'polypeptide(L)'
;MEKVFGGYKYSQDGNLMTMKDLVKTMASNQEAFELIKKAQSNNTLASIIGFAGGGLIGWPIGTAAGGGDANWALAGIGAGLVAIAIPISSRVNKNAKSAVELYNASLNTTSYNSFKPKFKIIGNRTGIGLCMNF
;
A
#
# COMPACT_ATOMS: atom_id res chain seq x y z
N MET A 1 4.62 -3.62 -9.20
CA MET A 1 4.95 -3.10 -7.85
C MET A 1 6.31 -3.64 -7.47
N GLU A 2 7.17 -2.81 -6.91
CA GLU A 2 8.52 -3.17 -6.46
C GLU A 2 8.76 -2.68 -5.03
N LYS A 3 9.46 -3.45 -4.21
CA LYS A 3 9.79 -3.04 -2.83
C LYS A 3 11.02 -2.14 -2.85
N VAL A 4 10.97 -1.00 -2.16
CA VAL A 4 12.08 -0.04 -2.04
C VAL A 4 12.35 0.28 -0.57
N PHE A 5 13.45 0.98 -0.30
CA PHE A 5 13.76 1.42 1.06
C PHE A 5 12.63 2.34 1.58
N GLY A 6 11.98 1.92 2.66
CA GLY A 6 10.87 2.67 3.28
C GLY A 6 9.47 2.43 2.69
N GLY A 7 9.30 1.62 1.63
CA GLY A 7 7.96 1.39 1.07
C GLY A 7 7.93 0.60 -0.24
N TYR A 8 7.01 0.98 -1.13
CA TYR A 8 6.79 0.35 -2.43
C TYR A 8 6.74 1.38 -3.56
N LYS A 9 7.29 0.99 -4.72
CA LYS A 9 7.18 1.72 -5.97
C LYS A 9 6.11 1.06 -6.84
N TYR A 10 5.29 1.89 -7.46
CA TYR A 10 4.18 1.44 -8.29
C TYR A 10 4.40 1.90 -9.73
N SER A 11 4.15 1.01 -10.67
CA SER A 11 4.25 1.32 -12.10
C SER A 11 3.08 0.69 -12.83
N GLN A 12 2.56 1.39 -13.84
CA GLN A 12 1.53 0.93 -14.77
C GLN A 12 1.97 1.32 -16.18
N ASP A 13 1.93 0.37 -17.11
CA ASP A 13 2.32 0.56 -18.51
C ASP A 13 3.71 1.18 -18.69
N GLY A 14 4.67 0.76 -17.87
CA GLY A 14 6.04 1.28 -17.87
C GLY A 14 6.23 2.64 -17.19
N ASN A 15 5.15 3.32 -16.81
CA ASN A 15 5.20 4.63 -16.14
C ASN A 15 5.10 4.49 -14.62
N LEU A 16 5.86 5.31 -13.91
CA LEU A 16 5.79 5.39 -12.46
C LEU A 16 4.50 6.09 -12.02
N MET A 17 3.78 5.44 -11.11
CA MET A 17 2.53 5.96 -10.57
C MET A 17 2.77 6.65 -9.23
N THR A 18 2.19 7.84 -9.08
CA THR A 18 2.08 8.49 -7.78
C THR A 18 0.92 7.92 -6.97
N MET A 19 0.88 8.19 -5.67
CA MET A 19 -0.26 7.82 -4.82
C MET A 19 -1.58 8.42 -5.33
N LYS A 20 -1.55 9.63 -5.91
CA LYS A 20 -2.73 10.27 -6.50
C LYS A 20 -3.20 9.50 -7.75
N ASP A 21 -2.27 9.05 -8.59
CA ASP A 21 -2.59 8.27 -9.78
C ASP A 21 -3.20 6.93 -9.39
N LEU A 22 -2.67 6.26 -8.36
CA LEU A 22 -3.23 5.01 -7.83
C LEU A 22 -4.68 5.20 -7.36
N VAL A 23 -4.97 6.27 -6.61
CA VAL A 23 -6.33 6.61 -6.17
C VAL A 23 -7.26 6.81 -7.37
N LYS A 24 -6.79 7.51 -8.40
CA LYS A 24 -7.56 7.77 -9.62
C LYS A 24 -7.83 6.48 -10.41
N THR A 25 -6.81 5.64 -10.61
CA THR A 25 -6.92 4.37 -11.34
C THR A 25 -7.83 3.37 -10.64
N MET A 26 -7.81 3.33 -9.30
CA MET A 26 -8.63 2.41 -8.52
C MET A 26 -10.06 2.90 -8.29
N ALA A 27 -10.44 4.08 -8.80
CA ALA A 27 -11.79 4.63 -8.61
C ALA A 27 -12.91 3.72 -9.13
N SER A 28 -12.62 2.82 -10.06
CA SER A 28 -13.56 1.82 -10.58
C SER A 28 -13.81 0.63 -9.63
N ASN A 29 -12.99 0.45 -8.59
CA ASN A 29 -13.13 -0.61 -7.59
C ASN A 29 -13.26 0.03 -6.20
N GLN A 30 -14.48 0.04 -5.67
CA GLN A 30 -14.80 0.73 -4.41
C GLN A 30 -13.93 0.25 -3.23
N GLU A 31 -13.71 -1.06 -3.11
CA GLU A 31 -12.92 -1.63 -2.01
C GLU A 31 -11.44 -1.23 -2.12
N ALA A 32 -10.87 -1.27 -3.33
CA ALA A 32 -9.49 -0.85 -3.56
C ALA A 32 -9.33 0.66 -3.36
N PHE A 33 -10.33 1.43 -3.83
CA PHE A 33 -10.39 2.88 -3.69
C PHE A 33 -10.38 3.34 -2.23
N GLU A 34 -11.16 2.71 -1.36
CA GLU A 34 -11.20 3.05 0.07
C GLU A 34 -9.86 2.81 0.76
N LEU A 35 -9.21 1.68 0.47
CA LEU A 35 -7.91 1.33 1.03
C LEU A 35 -6.82 2.30 0.58
N ILE A 36 -6.76 2.63 -0.72
CA ILE A 36 -5.74 3.53 -1.25
C ILE A 36 -5.97 4.98 -0.80
N LYS A 37 -7.23 5.43 -0.68
CA LYS A 37 -7.57 6.75 -0.13
C LYS A 37 -7.15 6.87 1.33
N LYS A 38 -7.34 5.81 2.13
CA LYS A 38 -6.86 5.74 3.50
C LYS A 38 -5.33 5.77 3.58
N ALA A 39 -4.65 5.06 2.67
CA ALA A 39 -3.20 5.13 2.55
C ALA A 39 -2.71 6.54 2.21
N GLN A 40 -3.37 7.24 1.27
CA GLN A 40 -3.03 8.60 0.88
C GLN A 40 -3.17 9.60 2.06
N SER A 41 -4.27 9.52 2.80
CA SER A 41 -4.50 10.38 3.97
C SER A 41 -3.44 10.15 5.04
N ASN A 42 -3.20 8.88 5.40
CA ASN A 42 -2.17 8.54 6.38
C ASN A 42 -0.75 8.90 5.91
N ASN A 43 -0.48 8.83 4.61
CA ASN A 43 0.81 9.24 4.04
C ASN A 43 1.02 10.75 4.18
N THR A 44 -0.03 11.53 3.99
CA THR A 44 0.00 12.99 4.19
C THR A 44 0.29 13.32 5.65
N LEU A 45 -0.41 12.66 6.58
CA LEU A 45 -0.16 12.83 8.02
C LEU A 45 1.26 12.42 8.39
N ALA A 46 1.73 11.26 7.93
CA ALA A 46 3.10 10.79 8.18
C ALA A 46 4.15 11.77 7.62
N SER A 47 3.89 12.37 6.45
CA SER A 47 4.79 13.36 5.85
C SER A 47 4.88 14.63 6.70
N ILE A 48 3.75 15.13 7.21
CA ILE A 48 3.72 16.31 8.08
C ILE A 48 4.47 16.03 9.40
N ILE A 49 4.19 14.89 10.03
CA ILE A 49 4.85 14.48 11.27
C ILE A 49 6.35 14.27 11.05
N GLY A 50 6.73 13.61 9.95
CA GLY A 50 8.13 13.38 9.59
C GLY A 50 8.87 14.69 9.31
N PHE A 51 8.24 15.63 8.60
CA PHE A 51 8.83 16.94 8.34
C PHE A 51 8.99 17.77 9.64
N ALA A 52 7.95 17.82 10.47
CA ALA A 52 8.01 18.51 11.75
C ALA A 52 9.03 17.86 12.70
N GLY A 53 8.97 16.54 12.88
CA GLY A 53 9.90 15.79 13.71
C GLY A 53 11.34 15.89 13.22
N GLY A 54 11.56 15.77 11.91
CA GLY A 54 12.87 15.96 11.29
C GLY A 54 13.42 17.38 11.48
N GLY A 55 12.58 18.40 11.36
CA GLY A 55 12.96 19.79 11.66
C GLY A 55 13.35 20.00 13.13
N LEU A 56 12.59 19.41 14.06
CA LEU A 56 12.87 19.49 15.50
C LEU A 56 14.16 18.74 15.91
N ILE A 57 14.53 17.68 15.19
CA ILE A 57 15.82 17.00 15.35
C ILE A 57 16.94 17.79 14.68
N GLY A 58 16.72 18.25 13.45
CA GLY A 58 17.72 18.91 12.63
C GLY A 58 18.15 20.28 13.17
N TRP A 59 17.23 21.02 13.81
CA TRP A 59 17.51 22.34 14.34
C TRP A 59 18.58 22.32 15.44
N PRO A 60 18.47 21.52 16.52
CA PRO A 60 19.54 21.38 17.52
C PRO A 60 20.86 20.88 16.95
N ILE A 61 20.83 19.97 15.97
CA ILE A 61 22.05 19.49 15.29
C ILE A 61 22.75 20.64 14.57
N GLY A 62 22.00 21.47 13.84
CA GLY A 62 22.53 22.67 13.18
C GLY A 62 23.09 23.68 14.17
N THR A 63 22.40 23.91 15.29
CA THR A 63 22.87 24.80 16.37
C THR A 63 24.19 24.30 16.97
N ALA A 64 24.29 23.01 17.30
CA ALA A 64 25.52 22.42 17.83
C ALA A 64 26.69 22.55 16.85
N ALA A 65 26.46 22.26 15.56
CA ALA A 65 27.47 22.38 14.52
C ALA A 65 27.95 23.83 14.32
N GLY A 66 27.06 24.81 14.55
CA GLY A 66 27.37 26.24 14.54
C GLY A 66 28.04 26.76 15.80
N GLY A 67 28.34 25.90 16.80
CA GLY A 67 28.98 26.29 18.06
C GLY A 67 28.02 26.92 19.09
N GLY A 68 26.71 26.82 18.89
CA GLY A 68 25.70 27.28 19.84
C GLY A 68 25.24 26.19 20.81
N ASP A 69 24.52 26.60 21.87
CA ASP A 69 23.92 25.67 22.83
C ASP A 69 22.69 24.96 22.24
N ALA A 70 22.88 23.70 21.88
CA ALA A 70 21.84 22.88 21.28
C ALA A 70 20.77 22.47 22.29
N ASN A 71 19.50 22.71 21.92
CA ASN A 71 18.37 22.24 22.71
C ASN A 71 18.05 20.77 22.40
N TRP A 72 18.70 19.85 23.11
CA TRP A 72 18.49 18.41 22.96
C TRP A 72 17.11 17.93 23.41
N ALA A 73 16.40 18.70 24.25
CA ALA A 73 15.02 18.39 24.59
C ALA A 73 14.10 18.53 23.36
N LEU A 74 14.36 19.54 22.50
CA LEU A 74 13.66 19.71 21.23
C LEU A 74 13.91 18.53 20.29
N ALA A 75 15.16 18.07 20.20
CA ALA A 75 15.52 16.88 19.42
C ALA A 75 14.83 15.61 19.96
N GLY A 76 14.72 15.47 21.29
CA GLY A 76 13.99 14.38 21.93
C GLY A 76 12.50 14.36 21.56
N ILE A 77 11.83 15.52 21.54
CA ILE A 77 10.44 15.64 21.08
C ILE A 77 10.33 15.25 19.60
N GLY A 78 11.24 15.75 18.76
CA GLY A 78 11.29 15.40 17.34
C GLY A 78 11.48 13.90 17.11
N ALA A 79 12.36 13.25 17.87
CA ALA A 79 12.55 11.80 17.83
C ALA A 79 11.30 11.04 18.26
N GLY A 80 10.59 11.51 19.28
CA GLY A 80 9.30 10.95 19.70
C GLY A 80 8.23 11.01 18.60
N LEU A 81 8.13 12.14 17.88
CA LEU A 81 7.22 12.28 16.75
C LEU A 81 7.57 11.32 15.60
N VAL A 82 8.85 11.19 15.27
CA VAL A 82 9.31 10.24 14.25
C VAL A 82 8.98 8.80 14.66
N ALA A 83 9.14 8.44 15.93
CA ALA A 83 8.78 7.11 16.42
C ALA A 83 7.28 6.80 16.23
N ILE A 84 6.40 7.78 16.44
CA ILE A 84 4.95 7.64 16.20
C ILE A 84 4.65 7.54 14.68
N ALA A 85 5.44 8.18 13.83
CA ALA A 85 5.27 8.10 12.38
C ALA A 85 5.58 6.71 11.81
N ILE A 86 6.44 5.91 12.44
CA ILE A 86 6.82 4.56 11.99
C ILE A 86 5.61 3.62 11.81
N PRO A 87 4.76 3.38 12.84
CA PRO A 87 3.60 2.51 12.68
C PRO A 87 2.56 3.08 11.69
N ILE A 88 2.43 4.40 11.59
CA ILE A 88 1.55 5.05 10.61
C ILE A 88 2.03 4.74 9.19
N SER A 89 3.33 4.92 8.92
CA SER A 89 3.94 4.63 7.62
C SER A 89 3.84 3.13 7.26
N SER A 90 4.04 2.24 8.22
CA SER A 90 3.80 0.80 8.03
C SER A 90 2.36 0.50 7.57
N ARG A 91 1.38 1.19 8.18
CA ARG A 91 -0.04 1.05 7.80
C ARG A 91 -0.34 1.64 6.42
N VAL A 92 0.31 2.73 6.03
CA VAL A 92 0.23 3.29 4.66
C VAL A 92 0.67 2.23 3.65
N ASN A 93 1.85 1.66 3.87
CA ASN A 93 2.43 0.64 2.98
C ASN A 93 1.53 -0.60 2.89
N LYS A 94 0.98 -1.06 4.02
CA LYS A 94 0.05 -2.19 4.05
C LYS A 94 -1.22 -1.90 3.26
N ASN A 95 -1.87 -0.76 3.51
CA ASN A 95 -3.12 -0.40 2.83
C ASN A 95 -2.91 -0.20 1.32
N ALA A 96 -1.83 0.49 0.91
CA ALA A 96 -1.52 0.71 -0.50
C ALA A 96 -1.19 -0.60 -1.23
N LYS A 97 -0.49 -1.53 -0.55
CA LYS A 97 -0.26 -2.87 -1.07
C LYS A 97 -1.56 -3.66 -1.26
N SER A 98 -2.39 -3.73 -0.22
CA SER A 98 -3.67 -4.44 -0.30
C SER A 98 -4.59 -3.84 -1.36
N ALA A 99 -4.61 -2.52 -1.55
CA ALA A 99 -5.39 -1.87 -2.60
C ALA A 99 -4.94 -2.30 -4.00
N VAL A 100 -3.62 -2.34 -4.25
CA VAL A 100 -3.07 -2.79 -5.54
C VAL A 100 -3.34 -4.27 -5.77
N GLU A 101 -3.17 -5.11 -4.76
CA GLU A 101 -3.47 -6.55 -4.86
C GLU A 101 -4.94 -6.78 -5.18
N LEU A 102 -5.85 -6.06 -4.51
CA LEU A 102 -7.29 -6.16 -4.74
C LEU A 102 -7.70 -5.66 -6.12
N TYR A 103 -7.13 -4.54 -6.57
CA TYR A 103 -7.36 -4.02 -7.91
C TYR A 103 -6.87 -5.02 -8.97
N ASN A 104 -5.64 -5.53 -8.85
CA ASN A 104 -5.10 -6.53 -9.76
C ASN A 104 -5.90 -7.84 -9.74
N ALA A 105 -6.36 -8.29 -8.57
CA ALA A 105 -7.23 -9.45 -8.46
C ALA A 105 -8.56 -9.21 -9.20
N SER A 106 -9.16 -8.02 -9.07
CA SER A 106 -10.40 -7.68 -9.77
C SER A 106 -10.25 -7.69 -11.29
N LEU A 107 -9.08 -7.31 -11.82
CA LEU A 107 -8.75 -7.41 -13.25
C LEU A 107 -8.52 -8.86 -13.72
N ASN A 108 -7.94 -9.71 -12.87
CA ASN A 108 -7.72 -11.13 -13.20
C ASN A 108 -9.02 -11.95 -13.10
N THR A 109 -9.93 -11.58 -12.20
CA THR A 109 -11.21 -12.28 -12.02
C THR A 109 -12.10 -12.14 -13.26
N THR A 110 -12.00 -11.03 -14.00
CA THR A 110 -12.64 -10.88 -15.32
C THR A 110 -12.03 -11.74 -16.42
N SER A 111 -10.73 -12.10 -16.34
CA SER A 111 -10.09 -13.03 -17.30
C SER A 111 -10.40 -14.52 -17.06
N TYR A 112 -10.86 -14.92 -15.85
CA TYR A 112 -11.19 -16.31 -15.52
C TYR A 112 -12.70 -16.61 -15.45
N ASN A 113 -13.57 -15.65 -15.75
CA ASN A 113 -15.01 -15.77 -15.50
C ASN A 113 -15.84 -16.49 -16.60
N SER A 114 -15.25 -17.35 -17.43
CA SER A 114 -16.04 -18.10 -18.44
C SER A 114 -15.67 -19.57 -18.61
N PHE A 115 -15.15 -20.25 -17.58
CA PHE A 115 -15.13 -21.71 -17.61
C PHE A 115 -15.21 -22.31 -16.21
N LYS A 116 -16.44 -22.64 -15.78
CA LYS A 116 -16.71 -23.45 -14.58
C LYS A 116 -17.34 -24.80 -14.99
N PRO A 117 -16.60 -25.65 -15.73
CA PRO A 117 -17.12 -26.95 -16.14
C PRO A 117 -17.48 -27.77 -14.89
N LYS A 118 -18.73 -28.19 -14.80
CA LYS A 118 -19.14 -29.12 -13.74
C LYS A 118 -18.90 -30.53 -14.25
N PHE A 119 -17.87 -31.18 -13.70
CA PHE A 119 -17.61 -32.58 -13.95
C PHE A 119 -18.45 -33.44 -13.00
N LYS A 120 -19.30 -34.30 -13.57
CA LYS A 120 -20.05 -35.33 -12.84
C LYS A 120 -19.56 -36.69 -13.32
N ILE A 121 -19.20 -37.55 -12.39
CA ILE A 121 -18.97 -38.95 -12.68
C ILE A 121 -20.32 -39.64 -12.64
N ILE A 122 -20.71 -40.28 -13.75
CA ILE A 122 -21.94 -41.05 -13.86
C ILE A 122 -21.57 -42.52 -14.02
N GLY A 123 -22.10 -43.37 -13.16
CA GLY A 123 -21.91 -44.82 -13.23
C GLY A 123 -23.24 -45.51 -13.53
N ASN A 124 -23.26 -46.44 -14.47
CA ASN A 124 -24.40 -47.33 -14.72
C ASN A 124 -23.94 -48.80 -14.66
N ARG A 125 -24.88 -49.75 -14.80
CA ARG A 125 -24.61 -51.20 -14.73
C ARG A 125 -23.63 -51.73 -15.80
N THR A 126 -23.25 -50.91 -16.78
CA THR A 126 -22.42 -51.31 -17.93
C THR A 126 -21.11 -50.49 -18.04
N GLY A 127 -20.84 -49.54 -17.14
CA GLY A 127 -19.59 -48.78 -17.12
C GLY A 127 -19.64 -47.45 -16.34
N ILE A 128 -18.48 -46.79 -16.27
CA ILE A 128 -18.28 -45.47 -15.66
C ILE A 128 -18.01 -44.46 -16.78
N GLY A 129 -18.70 -43.32 -16.75
CA GLY A 129 -18.53 -42.20 -17.69
C GLY A 129 -18.27 -40.87 -16.98
N LEU A 130 -17.54 -39.98 -17.65
CA LEU A 130 -17.33 -38.59 -17.23
C LEU A 130 -18.28 -37.67 -18.01
N CYS A 131 -19.13 -36.95 -17.30
CA CYS A 131 -20.03 -35.95 -17.86
C CYS A 131 -19.48 -34.55 -17.52
N MET A 132 -19.32 -33.70 -18.53
CA MET A 132 -18.93 -32.30 -18.36
C MET A 132 -20.06 -31.41 -18.85
N ASN A 133 -20.60 -30.57 -17.96
CA ASN A 133 -21.57 -29.53 -18.34
C ASN A 133 -20.85 -28.20 -18.54
N PHE A 134 -21.07 -27.59 -19.71
CA PHE A 134 -20.58 -26.26 -20.11
C PHE A 134 -21.47 -25.15 -19.54
#